data_AF-A0A380FEW5-F1
#
_entry.id   AF-A0A380FEW5-F1
#
_cell.length_a   1.000
_cell.length_b   1.000
_cell.length_c   1.000
_cell.angle_alpha   90.00
_cell.angle_beta   90.00
_cell.angle_gamma   90.00
#
_symmetry.space_group_name_H-M   'P 1'
#
loop_
_entity.id
_entity.type
_entity.pdbx_description
1 polymer ?
#
loop_
_entity_poly.entity_id
_entity_poly.type
_entity_poly.pdbx_seq_one_letter_code
_entity_poly.pdbx_strand_id
1 'polypeptide(L)'
;MGAKPGSLGPVTDKEIKVYADNYIQDLNNIVVGANEDGYHLLNANLDRDFNVTAFGDFRFILEGEALADGSGAAKFAEGIEVGQVFKLGTKYSESMNATFLDNQGKAKPLLMGCYGIGVSRTLSAIVEQNNDENGIIWPKSVTPFDLHLITINPKKDDQRELGDDLYTQLAEHFDVLYDDRKERAGVKFNDADLIGLPIRVVVGKNAAEGIVEVKRRDNGESEEIHVNDLINYVNDLYTKL
;
A
#
# COMPACT_ATOMS: atom_id res chain seq x y z
N MET A 1 23.11 34.20 10.59
CA MET A 1 22.70 35.17 9.55
C MET A 1 21.82 36.23 10.20
N GLY A 2 21.87 37.50 9.77
CA GLY A 2 21.24 38.63 10.48
C GLY A 2 19.75 38.86 10.19
N ALA A 3 19.10 37.94 9.47
CA ALA A 3 17.72 38.08 8.99
C ALA A 3 16.89 36.80 9.20
N LYS A 4 15.58 36.93 9.01
CA LYS A 4 14.59 35.86 9.04
C LYS A 4 14.49 35.13 7.70
N PRO A 5 13.86 33.92 7.67
CA PRO A 5 13.50 33.26 6.43
C PRO A 5 12.76 34.22 5.48
N GLY A 6 13.15 34.22 4.20
CA GLY A 6 12.67 35.16 3.19
C GLY A 6 13.64 36.29 2.83
N SER A 7 14.75 36.46 3.56
CA SER A 7 15.81 37.43 3.20
C SER A 7 17.23 36.90 3.43
N LEU A 8 17.39 35.57 3.54
CA LEU A 8 18.68 34.90 3.72
C LEU A 8 19.36 34.65 2.37
N GLY A 9 20.68 34.80 2.32
CA GLY A 9 21.48 34.51 1.12
C GLY A 9 22.94 34.19 1.41
N PRO A 10 23.72 33.75 0.41
CA PRO A 10 25.07 33.21 0.61
C PRO A 10 26.15 34.29 0.72
N VAL A 11 25.84 35.55 0.43
CA VAL A 11 26.77 36.68 0.57
C VAL A 11 26.89 37.07 2.04
N THR A 12 27.99 36.68 2.67
CA THR A 12 28.22 36.89 4.11
C THR A 12 29.72 36.93 4.41
N ASP A 13 30.10 37.70 5.41
CA ASP A 13 31.45 37.80 5.96
C ASP A 13 31.74 36.73 7.04
N LYS A 14 30.71 35.97 7.41
CA LYS A 14 30.80 34.92 8.43
C LYS A 14 31.42 33.65 7.88
N GLU A 15 32.20 32.96 8.70
CA GLU A 15 32.71 31.62 8.40
C GLU A 15 31.57 30.59 8.49
N ILE A 16 30.89 30.37 7.36
CA ILE A 16 29.82 29.38 7.21
C ILE A 16 30.07 28.56 5.95
N LYS A 17 29.89 27.24 6.06
CA LYS A 17 29.95 26.36 4.89
C LYS A 17 28.67 26.52 4.07
N VAL A 18 28.84 26.84 2.79
CA VAL A 18 27.75 26.97 1.83
C VAL A 18 27.88 25.82 0.83
N TYR A 19 26.84 25.01 0.69
CA TYR A 19 26.77 23.97 -0.33
C TYR A 19 25.68 24.38 -1.33
N ALA A 20 25.94 24.19 -2.61
CA ALA A 20 25.01 24.57 -3.67
C ALA A 20 24.73 23.39 -4.60
N ASP A 21 23.51 23.32 -5.11
CA ASP A 21 23.14 22.30 -6.09
C ASP A 21 23.95 22.48 -7.38
N ASN A 22 24.23 21.38 -8.08
CA ASN A 22 25.00 21.39 -9.34
C ASN A 22 24.49 22.43 -10.35
N TYR A 23 23.16 22.63 -10.44
CA TYR A 23 22.53 23.56 -11.39
C TYR A 23 22.80 25.04 -11.08
N ILE A 24 23.27 25.37 -9.87
CA ILE A 24 23.65 26.75 -9.53
C ILE A 24 24.88 27.20 -10.32
N GLN A 25 25.75 26.26 -10.75
CA GLN A 25 26.94 26.57 -11.55
C GLN A 25 26.59 27.18 -12.92
N ASP A 26 25.41 26.86 -13.45
CA ASP A 26 24.96 27.32 -14.76
C ASP A 26 24.31 28.71 -14.69
N LEU A 27 24.12 29.25 -13.48
CA LEU A 27 23.47 30.54 -13.26
C LEU A 27 24.50 31.65 -13.06
N ASN A 28 24.19 32.82 -13.60
CA ASN A 28 24.89 34.06 -13.30
C ASN A 28 23.89 35.15 -12.91
N ASN A 29 24.38 36.21 -12.28
CA ASN A 29 23.56 37.35 -11.88
C ASN A 29 22.30 36.97 -11.06
N ILE A 30 22.45 36.03 -10.14
CA ILE A 30 21.33 35.48 -9.37
C ILE A 30 20.81 36.48 -8.34
N VAL A 31 19.53 36.33 -7.98
CA VAL A 31 18.90 37.06 -6.89
C VAL A 31 19.01 36.23 -5.62
N VAL A 32 19.55 36.83 -4.56
CA VAL A 32 19.73 36.19 -3.26
C VAL A 32 19.30 37.11 -2.13
N GLY A 33 18.97 36.56 -0.96
CA GLY A 33 18.67 37.40 0.20
C GLY A 33 19.90 38.20 0.66
N ALA A 34 19.67 39.43 1.14
CA ALA A 34 20.75 40.32 1.58
C ALA A 34 21.26 40.04 3.01
N ASN A 35 20.69 39.05 3.70
CA ASN A 35 20.88 38.82 5.13
C ASN A 35 20.44 39.99 6.01
N GLU A 36 19.50 40.80 5.49
CA GLU A 36 18.77 41.88 6.15
C GLU A 36 17.27 41.75 5.83
N ASP A 37 16.40 41.84 6.86
CA ASP A 37 14.95 41.63 6.71
C ASP A 37 14.33 42.57 5.67
N GLY A 38 13.68 42.01 4.65
CA GLY A 38 13.00 42.77 3.59
C GLY A 38 13.88 43.14 2.39
N TYR A 39 15.15 42.74 2.38
CA TYR A 39 16.09 43.10 1.31
C TYR A 39 16.66 41.89 0.56
N HIS A 40 16.97 42.12 -0.71
CA HIS A 40 17.60 41.16 -1.62
C HIS A 40 18.74 41.83 -2.39
N LEU A 41 19.76 41.05 -2.70
CA LEU A 41 20.83 41.42 -3.62
C LEU A 41 20.46 40.93 -5.02
N LEU A 42 20.59 41.81 -6.01
CA LEU A 42 20.48 41.48 -7.42
C LEU A 42 21.87 41.28 -8.01
N ASN A 43 21.94 40.49 -9.08
CA ASN A 43 23.18 40.26 -9.84
C ASN A 43 24.33 39.67 -9.01
N ALA A 44 24.03 38.84 -8.00
CA ALA A 44 25.06 38.12 -7.26
C ALA A 44 25.68 37.04 -8.16
N ASN A 45 27.00 36.88 -8.09
CA ASN A 45 27.76 35.93 -8.90
C ASN A 45 28.67 35.08 -8.01
N LEU A 46 28.72 33.79 -8.33
CA LEU A 46 29.64 32.83 -7.74
C LEU A 46 31.10 33.31 -7.91
N ASP A 47 31.95 33.01 -6.94
CA ASP A 47 33.38 33.38 -6.83
C ASP A 47 33.68 34.88 -6.70
N ARG A 48 32.78 35.76 -7.17
CA ARG A 48 32.88 37.21 -6.99
C ARG A 48 32.27 37.67 -5.67
N ASP A 49 31.01 37.31 -5.41
CA ASP A 49 30.25 37.83 -4.28
C ASP A 49 30.09 36.81 -3.14
N PHE A 50 30.16 35.52 -3.45
CA PHE A 50 30.14 34.44 -2.46
C PHE A 50 30.86 33.21 -3.00
N ASN A 51 31.35 32.36 -2.08
CA ASN A 51 32.03 31.11 -2.41
C ASN A 51 31.20 29.91 -1.92
N VAL A 52 31.27 28.81 -2.67
CA VAL A 52 30.62 27.55 -2.33
C VAL A 52 31.69 26.54 -1.89
N THR A 53 31.44 25.86 -0.77
CA THR A 53 32.31 24.82 -0.20
C THR A 53 32.38 23.58 -1.09
N ALA A 54 31.24 23.13 -1.61
CA ALA A 54 31.17 22.08 -2.63
C ALA A 54 29.82 22.13 -3.36
N PHE A 55 29.86 21.73 -4.62
CA PHE A 55 28.66 21.42 -5.40
C PHE A 55 28.27 19.95 -5.22
N GLY A 56 26.98 19.68 -5.34
CA GLY A 56 26.43 18.33 -5.26
C GLY A 56 24.99 18.28 -5.75
N ASP A 57 24.42 17.08 -5.76
CA ASP A 57 23.00 16.87 -6.05
C ASP A 57 22.21 17.08 -4.75
N PHE A 58 21.62 18.26 -4.61
CA PHE A 58 20.92 18.69 -3.40
C PHE A 58 19.46 19.08 -3.66
N ARG A 59 18.96 18.82 -4.86
CA ARG A 59 17.56 19.07 -5.23
C ARG A 59 16.82 17.76 -5.49
N PHE A 60 15.49 17.85 -5.51
CA PHE A 60 14.69 16.77 -6.07
C PHE A 60 14.66 16.87 -7.59
N ILE A 61 14.62 15.72 -8.25
CA ILE A 61 14.30 15.63 -9.67
C ILE A 61 12.86 16.11 -9.90
N LEU A 62 12.60 16.71 -11.04
CA LEU A 62 11.27 17.10 -11.50
C LEU A 62 10.77 16.12 -12.56
N GLU A 63 9.45 15.95 -12.65
CA GLU A 63 8.85 15.13 -13.72
C GLU A 63 9.23 15.69 -15.10
N GLY A 64 9.63 14.81 -16.02
CA GLY A 64 10.12 15.19 -17.35
C GLY A 64 11.64 15.37 -17.46
N GLU A 65 12.37 15.49 -16.35
CA GLU A 65 13.84 15.57 -16.40
C GLU A 65 14.50 14.24 -16.78
N ALA A 66 15.71 14.30 -17.35
CA ALA A 66 16.43 13.10 -17.76
C ALA A 66 16.82 12.23 -16.56
N LEU A 67 16.61 10.92 -16.68
CA LEU A 67 17.04 9.94 -15.69
C LEU A 67 18.56 9.79 -15.66
N ALA A 68 19.10 9.45 -14.49
CA ALA A 68 20.55 9.31 -14.28
C ALA A 68 21.20 8.22 -15.14
N ASP A 69 20.43 7.22 -15.59
CA ASP A 69 20.90 6.15 -16.48
C ASP A 69 20.76 6.48 -17.98
N GLY A 70 20.20 7.65 -18.32
CA GLY A 70 19.98 8.09 -19.69
C GLY A 70 18.86 7.36 -20.44
N SER A 71 18.04 6.55 -19.76
CA SER A 71 17.00 5.75 -20.39
C SER A 71 15.79 6.54 -20.88
N GLY A 72 15.59 7.77 -20.38
CA GLY A 72 14.49 8.63 -20.77
C GLY A 72 14.18 9.71 -19.75
N ALA A 73 12.94 10.19 -19.75
CA ALA A 73 12.44 11.21 -18.84
C ALA A 73 11.79 10.59 -17.59
N ALA A 74 11.98 11.23 -16.44
CA ALA A 74 11.39 10.84 -15.18
C ALA A 74 9.86 10.95 -15.23
N LYS A 75 9.19 9.94 -14.64
CA LYS A 75 7.74 9.89 -14.43
C LYS A 75 7.47 9.56 -12.97
N PHE A 76 6.48 10.20 -12.37
CA PHE A 76 6.16 9.99 -10.97
C PHE A 76 4.90 9.13 -10.79
N ALA A 77 4.93 8.31 -9.75
CA ALA A 77 3.79 7.57 -9.24
C ALA A 77 3.86 7.58 -7.72
N GLU A 78 2.70 7.70 -7.09
CA GLU A 78 2.59 7.61 -5.63
C GLU A 78 2.58 6.13 -5.21
N GLY A 79 3.19 5.82 -4.07
CA GLY A 79 3.33 4.46 -3.59
C GLY A 79 3.38 4.37 -2.08
N ILE A 80 2.81 3.29 -1.55
CA ILE A 80 2.90 2.96 -0.13
C ILE A 80 4.06 1.98 0.05
N GLU A 81 5.05 2.37 0.85
CA GLU A 81 6.16 1.47 1.19
C GLU A 81 5.67 0.37 2.14
N VAL A 82 5.51 -0.85 1.60
CA VAL A 82 5.10 -2.04 2.36
C VAL A 82 6.28 -2.85 2.91
N GLY A 83 7.49 -2.58 2.43
CA GLY A 83 8.69 -3.26 2.91
C GLY A 83 9.96 -2.64 2.39
N GLN A 84 11.06 -2.98 3.06
CA GLN A 84 12.38 -2.44 2.76
C GLN A 84 13.47 -3.47 3.05
N VAL A 85 14.52 -3.45 2.22
CA VAL A 85 15.68 -4.33 2.36
C VAL A 85 16.94 -3.49 2.47
N PHE A 86 17.82 -3.83 3.41
CA PHE A 86 19.04 -3.07 3.67
C PHE A 86 20.27 -3.96 3.73
N LYS A 87 21.36 -3.46 3.15
CA LYS A 87 22.72 -3.92 3.43
C LYS A 87 23.27 -3.11 4.60
N LEU A 88 23.23 -3.67 5.81
CA LEU A 88 23.67 -2.97 7.03
C LEU A 88 25.19 -2.93 7.17
N GLY A 89 25.90 -3.83 6.47
CA GLY A 89 27.35 -3.93 6.59
C GLY A 89 27.73 -4.45 7.98
N THR A 90 28.71 -3.81 8.62
CA THR A 90 29.25 -4.22 9.92
C THR A 90 28.85 -3.29 11.07
N LYS A 91 27.97 -2.30 10.82
CA LYS A 91 27.59 -1.27 11.79
C LYS A 91 27.23 -1.83 13.17
N TYR A 92 26.38 -2.86 13.20
CA TYR A 92 25.92 -3.47 14.46
C TYR A 92 26.93 -4.48 15.00
N SER A 93 27.46 -5.35 14.15
CA SER A 93 28.39 -6.40 14.56
C SER A 93 29.68 -5.85 15.16
N GLU A 94 30.21 -4.75 14.65
CA GLU A 94 31.35 -4.04 15.26
C GLU A 94 30.97 -3.46 16.64
N SER A 95 29.86 -2.72 16.71
CA SER A 95 29.44 -2.06 17.96
C SER A 95 29.07 -3.03 19.10
N MET A 96 28.62 -4.25 18.75
CA MET A 96 28.14 -5.27 19.68
C MET A 96 29.12 -6.45 19.84
N ASN A 97 30.31 -6.38 19.23
CA ASN A 97 31.32 -7.43 19.23
C ASN A 97 30.81 -8.81 18.75
N ALA A 98 29.94 -8.81 17.73
CA ALA A 98 29.45 -10.04 17.11
C ALA A 98 30.39 -10.48 15.97
N THR A 99 31.26 -11.44 16.26
CA THR A 99 32.34 -11.87 15.36
C THR A 99 32.31 -13.36 15.05
N PHE A 100 32.96 -13.75 13.95
CA PHE A 100 33.23 -15.14 13.56
C PHE A 100 34.70 -15.30 13.15
N LEU A 101 35.22 -16.52 13.14
CA LEU A 101 36.53 -16.81 12.56
C LEU A 101 36.39 -17.07 11.06
N ASP A 102 37.13 -16.30 10.25
CA ASP A 102 37.19 -16.54 8.81
C ASP A 102 38.02 -17.78 8.46
N ASN A 103 38.14 -18.07 7.16
CA ASN A 103 38.88 -19.23 6.65
C ASN A 103 40.40 -19.20 6.99
N GLN A 104 40.93 -18.07 7.46
CA GLN A 104 42.32 -17.93 7.93
C GLN A 104 42.41 -17.98 9.46
N GLY A 105 41.31 -18.25 10.17
CA GLY A 105 41.24 -18.24 11.63
C GLY A 105 41.29 -16.84 12.24
N LYS A 106 40.97 -15.78 11.47
CA LYS A 106 40.96 -14.40 11.97
C LYS A 106 39.54 -14.00 12.37
N ALA A 107 39.41 -13.34 13.52
CA ALA A 107 38.14 -12.76 13.95
C ALA A 107 37.72 -11.63 13.01
N LYS A 108 36.50 -11.73 12.47
CA LYS A 108 35.87 -10.73 11.61
C LYS A 108 34.45 -10.42 12.11
N PRO A 109 34.00 -9.15 12.04
CA PRO A 109 32.61 -8.82 12.33
C PRO A 109 31.68 -9.48 11.30
N LEU A 110 30.49 -9.88 11.74
CA LEU A 110 29.47 -10.42 10.85
C LEU A 110 29.01 -9.35 9.84
N LEU A 111 28.93 -9.70 8.55
CA LEU A 111 28.32 -8.85 7.53
C LEU A 111 26.81 -9.05 7.57
N MET A 112 26.05 -7.97 7.77
CA MET A 112 24.62 -8.04 8.04
C MET A 112 23.77 -7.44 6.92
N GLY A 113 22.63 -8.07 6.69
CA GLY A 113 21.49 -7.50 5.97
C GLY A 113 20.24 -7.59 6.86
N CYS A 114 19.26 -6.73 6.61
CA CYS A 114 17.94 -6.85 7.23
C CYS A 114 16.83 -6.66 6.19
N TYR A 115 15.68 -7.27 6.48
CA TYR A 115 14.53 -7.34 5.59
C TYR A 115 13.28 -7.13 6.45
N GLY A 116 12.45 -6.16 6.08
CA GLY A 116 11.24 -5.82 6.81
C GLY A 116 10.04 -5.70 5.89
N ILE A 117 8.91 -6.25 6.31
CA ILE A 117 7.60 -6.05 5.69
C ILE A 117 6.64 -5.58 6.78
N GLY A 118 5.95 -4.47 6.55
CA GLY A 118 4.96 -3.94 7.48
C GLY A 118 3.64 -4.70 7.34
N VAL A 119 3.50 -5.87 7.96
CA VAL A 119 2.33 -6.76 7.80
C VAL A 119 0.97 -6.03 7.94
N SER A 120 0.80 -5.22 9.00
CA SER A 120 -0.43 -4.45 9.20
C SER A 120 -0.63 -3.34 8.16
N ARG A 121 0.46 -2.71 7.71
CA ARG A 121 0.43 -1.71 6.63
C ARG A 121 0.08 -2.37 5.29
N THR A 122 0.59 -3.57 5.02
CA THR A 122 0.28 -4.34 3.81
C THR A 122 -1.19 -4.67 3.76
N LEU A 123 -1.83 -5.02 4.89
CA LEU A 123 -3.28 -5.21 4.94
C LEU A 123 -4.04 -3.97 4.49
N SER A 124 -3.69 -2.79 5.02
CA SER A 124 -4.30 -1.52 4.58
C SER A 124 -4.00 -1.22 3.10
N ALA A 125 -2.77 -1.47 2.63
CA ALA A 125 -2.40 -1.24 1.24
C ALA A 125 -3.17 -2.16 0.26
N ILE A 126 -3.48 -3.40 0.67
CA ILE A 126 -4.36 -4.29 -0.09
C ILE A 126 -5.75 -3.67 -0.22
N VAL A 127 -6.31 -3.15 0.87
CA VAL A 127 -7.62 -2.49 0.83
C VAL A 127 -7.59 -1.25 -0.06
N GLU A 128 -6.57 -0.38 0.07
CA GLU A 128 -6.41 0.82 -0.78
C GLU A 128 -6.41 0.49 -2.28
N GLN A 129 -5.83 -0.65 -2.69
CA GLN A 129 -5.81 -1.07 -4.09
C GLN A 129 -7.01 -1.90 -4.52
N ASN A 130 -7.76 -2.48 -3.58
CA ASN A 130 -8.85 -3.42 -3.87
C ASN A 130 -10.11 -3.06 -3.06
N ASN A 131 -10.76 -1.97 -3.47
CA ASN A 131 -12.01 -1.51 -2.91
C ASN A 131 -12.86 -0.82 -4.00
N ASP A 132 -14.13 -0.59 -3.68
CA ASP A 132 -15.02 0.30 -4.43
C ASP A 132 -15.84 1.17 -3.45
N GLU A 133 -16.81 1.91 -3.98
CA GLU A 133 -17.69 2.78 -3.19
C GLU A 133 -18.53 2.03 -2.14
N ASN A 134 -18.70 0.70 -2.29
CA ASN A 134 -19.53 -0.12 -1.42
C ASN A 134 -18.72 -0.90 -0.37
N GLY A 135 -17.40 -1.01 -0.52
CA GLY A 135 -16.54 -1.68 0.47
C GLY A 135 -15.29 -2.34 -0.10
N ILE A 136 -14.76 -3.28 0.68
CA ILE A 136 -13.53 -4.01 0.33
C ILE A 136 -13.82 -5.03 -0.77
N ILE A 137 -12.85 -5.30 -1.63
CA ILE A 137 -12.85 -6.43 -2.58
C ILE A 137 -11.59 -7.24 -2.29
N TRP A 138 -11.67 -8.25 -1.41
CA TRP A 138 -10.47 -8.98 -1.02
C TRP A 138 -9.90 -9.79 -2.18
N PRO A 139 -8.58 -9.75 -2.42
CA PRO A 139 -7.92 -10.80 -3.20
C PRO A 139 -8.15 -12.15 -2.54
N LYS A 140 -8.38 -13.19 -3.34
CA LYS A 140 -8.66 -14.56 -2.88
C LYS A 140 -7.69 -15.06 -1.81
N SER A 141 -6.40 -14.74 -1.92
CA SER A 141 -5.38 -15.22 -1.00
C SER A 141 -5.45 -14.66 0.43
N VAL A 142 -6.23 -13.61 0.66
CA VAL A 142 -6.25 -12.87 1.94
C VAL A 142 -7.66 -12.53 2.42
N THR A 143 -8.70 -12.99 1.72
CA THR A 143 -10.08 -12.84 2.20
C THR A 143 -10.25 -13.54 3.56
N PRO A 144 -10.98 -12.96 4.53
CA PRO A 144 -11.13 -13.57 5.85
C PRO A 144 -12.02 -14.83 5.82
N PHE A 145 -12.89 -14.94 4.81
CA PHE A 145 -13.71 -16.11 4.50
C PHE A 145 -13.87 -16.17 2.98
N ASP A 146 -14.04 -17.37 2.44
CA ASP A 146 -14.22 -17.57 1.01
C ASP A 146 -15.62 -17.18 0.56
N LEU A 147 -16.63 -17.59 1.33
CA LEU A 147 -18.04 -17.45 0.98
C LEU A 147 -18.81 -16.69 2.06
N HIS A 148 -19.70 -15.79 1.62
CA HIS A 148 -20.73 -15.20 2.48
C HIS A 148 -22.08 -15.88 2.22
N LEU A 149 -22.49 -16.78 3.11
CA LEU A 149 -23.81 -17.41 3.05
C LEU A 149 -24.83 -16.53 3.79
N ILE A 150 -25.89 -16.10 3.12
CA ILE A 150 -26.88 -15.17 3.68
C ILE A 150 -28.28 -15.76 3.60
N THR A 151 -28.92 -15.96 4.75
CA THR A 151 -30.34 -16.30 4.83
C THR A 151 -31.17 -15.02 4.94
N ILE A 152 -32.01 -14.74 3.93
CA ILE A 152 -32.79 -13.49 3.86
C ILE A 152 -33.78 -13.38 5.02
N ASN A 153 -34.53 -14.44 5.31
CA ASN A 153 -35.53 -14.46 6.37
C ASN A 153 -35.43 -15.75 7.21
N PRO A 154 -34.63 -15.75 8.29
CA PRO A 154 -34.44 -16.93 9.14
C PRO A 154 -35.70 -17.34 9.93
N LYS A 155 -36.79 -16.57 9.85
CA LYS A 155 -38.09 -16.94 10.44
C LYS A 155 -38.90 -17.90 9.55
N LYS A 156 -38.54 -18.04 8.27
CA LYS A 156 -39.13 -19.06 7.38
C LYS A 156 -38.31 -20.34 7.51
N ASP A 157 -38.95 -21.43 7.91
CA ASP A 157 -38.29 -22.70 8.17
C ASP A 157 -37.57 -23.21 6.91
N ASP A 158 -38.21 -23.12 5.76
CA ASP A 158 -37.69 -23.47 4.44
C ASP A 158 -36.42 -22.69 4.05
N GLN A 159 -36.26 -21.44 4.49
CA GLN A 159 -35.00 -20.69 4.27
C GLN A 159 -33.94 -20.99 5.32
N ARG A 160 -34.35 -21.16 6.59
CA ARG A 160 -33.43 -21.45 7.69
C ARG A 160 -32.81 -22.83 7.53
N GLU A 161 -33.62 -23.85 7.31
CA GLU A 161 -33.18 -25.24 7.14
C GLU A 161 -32.25 -25.37 5.93
N LEU A 162 -32.61 -24.76 4.79
CA LEU A 162 -31.73 -24.76 3.63
C LEU A 162 -30.40 -24.02 3.90
N GLY A 163 -30.44 -22.89 4.61
CA GLY A 163 -29.22 -22.17 5.00
C GLY A 163 -28.29 -23.02 5.90
N ASP A 164 -28.85 -23.70 6.89
CA ASP A 164 -28.11 -24.54 7.83
C ASP A 164 -27.50 -25.78 7.13
N ASP A 165 -28.27 -26.40 6.22
CA ASP A 165 -27.82 -27.54 5.41
C ASP A 165 -26.70 -27.13 4.44
N LEU A 166 -26.83 -25.98 3.78
CA LEU A 166 -25.82 -25.45 2.88
C LEU A 166 -24.56 -25.02 3.62
N TYR A 167 -24.68 -24.44 4.80
CA TYR A 167 -23.53 -24.09 5.63
C TYR A 167 -22.69 -25.33 5.92
N THR A 168 -23.33 -26.42 6.34
CA THR A 168 -22.65 -27.68 6.65
C THR A 168 -21.92 -28.23 5.42
N GLN A 169 -22.57 -28.26 4.26
CA GLN A 169 -21.99 -28.77 3.01
C GLN A 169 -20.85 -27.89 2.47
N LEU A 170 -21.02 -26.56 2.47
CA LEU A 170 -20.00 -25.64 1.95
C LEU A 170 -18.79 -25.54 2.89
N ALA A 171 -18.99 -25.66 4.21
CA ALA A 171 -17.92 -25.63 5.20
C ALA A 171 -16.96 -26.84 5.13
N GLU A 172 -17.33 -27.91 4.42
CA GLU A 172 -16.41 -29.02 4.13
C GLU A 172 -15.32 -28.65 3.10
N HIS A 173 -15.52 -27.57 2.35
CA HIS A 173 -14.68 -27.18 1.22
C HIS A 173 -14.12 -25.76 1.29
N PHE A 174 -14.80 -24.86 2.01
CA PHE A 174 -14.55 -23.43 2.03
C PHE A 174 -14.64 -22.87 3.45
N ASP A 175 -13.96 -21.76 3.71
CA ASP A 175 -14.22 -20.97 4.91
C ASP A 175 -15.49 -20.14 4.70
N VAL A 176 -16.58 -20.49 5.39
CA VAL A 176 -17.91 -19.89 5.19
C VAL A 176 -18.29 -18.96 6.34
N LEU A 177 -18.58 -17.69 6.02
CA LEU A 177 -19.27 -16.78 6.94
C LEU A 177 -20.78 -16.91 6.73
N TYR A 178 -21.48 -17.43 7.73
CA TYR A 178 -22.92 -17.59 7.70
C TYR A 178 -23.64 -16.44 8.42
N ASP A 179 -24.39 -15.63 7.69
CA ASP A 179 -25.25 -14.58 8.22
C ASP A 179 -26.66 -15.11 8.53
N ASP A 180 -26.78 -15.75 9.70
CA ASP A 180 -28.02 -16.27 10.29
C ASP A 180 -28.78 -15.21 11.13
N ARG A 181 -28.26 -13.98 11.20
CA ARG A 181 -28.78 -12.92 12.08
C ARG A 181 -30.25 -12.60 11.78
N LYS A 182 -31.00 -12.21 12.81
CA LYS A 182 -32.40 -11.76 12.70
C LYS A 182 -32.51 -10.30 12.25
N GLU A 183 -31.85 -9.97 11.14
CA GLU A 183 -31.76 -8.62 10.57
C GLU A 183 -32.48 -8.50 9.23
N ARG A 184 -32.72 -7.25 8.80
CA ARG A 184 -33.33 -6.97 7.48
C ARG A 184 -32.34 -7.30 6.36
N ALA A 185 -32.82 -7.88 5.27
CA ALA A 185 -32.00 -8.27 4.12
C ALA A 185 -31.11 -7.14 3.60
N GLY A 186 -31.64 -5.91 3.49
CA GLY A 186 -30.84 -4.75 3.06
C GLY A 186 -29.66 -4.43 3.98
N VAL A 187 -29.79 -4.66 5.29
CA VAL A 187 -28.69 -4.49 6.25
C VAL A 187 -27.65 -5.58 6.04
N LYS A 188 -28.08 -6.84 5.87
CA LYS A 188 -27.19 -7.97 5.58
C LYS A 188 -26.39 -7.76 4.29
N PHE A 189 -27.04 -7.31 3.22
CA PHE A 189 -26.35 -7.05 1.95
C PHE A 189 -25.35 -5.91 2.05
N ASN A 190 -25.70 -4.82 2.75
CA ASN A 190 -24.78 -3.71 2.99
C ASN A 190 -23.56 -4.15 3.83
N ASP A 191 -23.78 -4.92 4.90
CA ASP A 191 -22.70 -5.48 5.70
C ASP A 191 -21.82 -6.41 4.85
N ALA A 192 -22.42 -7.24 4.00
CA ALA A 192 -21.71 -8.16 3.13
C ALA A 192 -20.87 -7.44 2.05
N ASP A 193 -21.36 -6.32 1.51
CA ASP A 193 -20.61 -5.49 0.56
C ASP A 193 -19.40 -4.83 1.23
N LEU A 194 -19.57 -4.36 2.48
CA LEU A 194 -18.51 -3.79 3.32
C LEU A 194 -17.45 -4.82 3.71
N ILE A 195 -17.87 -6.02 4.13
CA ILE A 195 -16.97 -7.12 4.51
C ILE A 195 -16.15 -7.59 3.29
N GLY A 196 -16.76 -7.63 2.11
CA GLY A 196 -16.02 -7.79 0.86
C GLY A 196 -15.61 -9.20 0.47
N LEU A 197 -16.34 -10.23 0.97
CA LEU A 197 -16.04 -11.62 0.61
C LEU A 197 -16.29 -11.86 -0.88
N PRO A 198 -15.44 -12.64 -1.58
CA PRO A 198 -15.42 -12.69 -3.03
C PRO A 198 -16.69 -13.29 -3.64
N ILE A 199 -17.31 -14.27 -2.97
CA ILE A 199 -18.54 -14.93 -3.42
C ILE A 199 -19.59 -14.85 -2.32
N ARG A 200 -20.82 -14.49 -2.70
CA ARG A 200 -21.99 -14.46 -1.84
C ARG A 200 -22.99 -15.51 -2.32
N VAL A 201 -23.53 -16.30 -1.41
CA VAL A 201 -24.61 -17.26 -1.65
C VAL A 201 -25.83 -16.81 -0.87
N VAL A 202 -26.94 -16.56 -1.54
CA VAL A 202 -28.15 -15.99 -0.95
C VAL A 202 -29.29 -17.00 -0.95
N VAL A 203 -29.75 -17.36 0.25
CA VAL A 203 -30.92 -18.21 0.46
C VAL A 203 -32.15 -17.32 0.61
N GLY A 204 -32.97 -17.31 -0.44
CA GLY A 204 -34.08 -16.37 -0.62
C GLY A 204 -35.44 -17.02 -0.78
N LYS A 205 -36.32 -16.34 -1.52
CA LYS A 205 -37.71 -16.76 -1.74
C LYS A 205 -37.85 -18.12 -2.44
N ASN A 206 -36.87 -18.52 -3.25
CA ASN A 206 -36.89 -19.77 -4.01
C ASN A 206 -36.26 -20.95 -3.24
N ALA A 207 -36.02 -20.81 -1.92
CA ALA A 207 -35.44 -21.86 -1.09
C ALA A 207 -36.27 -23.16 -1.11
N ALA A 208 -37.61 -23.06 -1.14
CA ALA A 208 -38.50 -24.21 -1.24
C ALA A 208 -38.35 -24.99 -2.57
N GLU A 209 -37.80 -24.35 -3.60
CA GLU A 209 -37.50 -24.97 -4.90
C GLU A 209 -36.04 -25.43 -4.99
N GLY A 210 -35.26 -25.29 -3.91
CA GLY A 210 -33.83 -25.63 -3.89
C GLY A 210 -32.98 -24.70 -4.76
N ILE A 211 -33.37 -23.44 -4.93
CA ILE A 211 -32.63 -22.46 -5.74
C ILE A 211 -32.05 -21.35 -4.84
N VAL A 212 -30.78 -21.05 -5.03
CA VAL A 212 -30.05 -19.95 -4.38
C VAL A 212 -29.48 -18.99 -5.42
N GLU A 213 -29.20 -17.76 -5.02
CA GLU A 213 -28.52 -16.77 -5.87
C GLU A 213 -27.04 -16.72 -5.48
N VAL A 214 -26.14 -16.90 -6.46
CA VAL A 214 -24.69 -16.81 -6.28
C VAL A 214 -24.20 -15.53 -6.95
N LYS A 215 -23.58 -14.64 -6.18
CA LYS A 215 -23.11 -13.34 -6.63
C LYS A 215 -21.62 -13.15 -6.39
N ARG A 216 -20.92 -12.61 -7.39
CA ARG A 216 -19.52 -12.17 -7.29
C ARG A 216 -19.41 -10.76 -6.71
N ARG A 217 -18.44 -10.52 -5.83
CA ARG A 217 -18.21 -9.20 -5.21
C ARG A 217 -17.47 -8.22 -6.11
N ASP A 218 -16.56 -8.70 -6.95
CA ASP A 218 -15.66 -7.86 -7.78
C ASP A 218 -16.37 -7.21 -8.97
N ASN A 219 -17.29 -7.92 -9.62
CA ASN A 219 -17.99 -7.45 -10.82
C ASN A 219 -19.52 -7.37 -10.66
N GLY A 220 -20.07 -7.91 -9.57
CA GLY A 220 -21.50 -7.88 -9.28
C GLY A 220 -22.36 -8.86 -10.08
N GLU A 221 -21.76 -9.75 -10.89
CA GLU A 221 -22.47 -10.80 -11.63
C GLU A 221 -23.21 -11.72 -10.67
N SER A 222 -24.44 -12.08 -11.02
CA SER A 222 -25.33 -12.88 -10.18
C SER A 222 -26.10 -13.90 -11.01
N GLU A 223 -26.15 -15.14 -10.52
CA GLU A 223 -26.81 -16.27 -11.19
C GLU A 223 -27.64 -17.09 -10.19
N GLU A 224 -28.80 -17.59 -10.63
CA GLU A 224 -29.63 -18.53 -9.87
C GLU A 224 -29.12 -19.96 -10.10
N ILE A 225 -28.75 -20.65 -9.03
CA ILE A 225 -28.15 -21.98 -9.04
C ILE A 225 -29.00 -22.93 -8.19
N HIS A 226 -29.31 -24.11 -8.73
CA HIS A 226 -29.96 -25.15 -7.95
C HIS A 226 -28.95 -25.78 -6.97
N VAL A 227 -29.38 -26.10 -5.75
CA VAL A 227 -28.52 -26.57 -4.64
C VAL A 227 -27.68 -27.80 -5.00
N ASN A 228 -28.19 -28.67 -5.87
CA ASN A 228 -27.47 -29.85 -6.36
C ASN A 228 -26.19 -29.52 -7.17
N ASP A 229 -26.16 -28.37 -7.84
CA ASP A 229 -25.03 -27.95 -8.68
C ASP A 229 -24.13 -26.92 -7.97
N LEU A 230 -24.55 -26.44 -6.79
CA LEU A 230 -23.96 -25.29 -6.10
C LEU A 230 -22.48 -25.49 -5.77
N ILE A 231 -22.09 -26.64 -5.20
CA ILE A 231 -20.71 -26.89 -4.78
C ILE A 231 -19.77 -26.85 -5.99
N ASN A 232 -20.14 -27.53 -7.08
CA ASN A 232 -19.35 -27.56 -8.32
C ASN A 232 -19.22 -26.17 -8.92
N TYR A 233 -20.35 -25.44 -9.01
CA TYR A 233 -20.37 -24.09 -9.53
C TYR A 233 -19.48 -23.13 -8.72
N VAL A 234 -19.61 -23.15 -7.39
CA VAL A 234 -18.82 -22.30 -6.49
C VAL A 234 -17.33 -22.66 -6.56
N ASN A 235 -16.99 -23.94 -6.63
CA ASN A 235 -15.60 -24.37 -6.76
C ASN A 235 -14.95 -23.90 -8.08
N ASP A 236 -15.66 -24.04 -9.19
CA ASP A 236 -15.21 -23.55 -10.49
C ASP A 236 -15.07 -22.02 -10.51
N LEU A 237 -16.02 -21.32 -9.90
CA LEU A 237 -16.00 -19.87 -9.78
C LEU A 237 -14.82 -19.40 -8.91
N TYR A 238 -14.66 -20.01 -7.73
CA TYR A 238 -13.61 -19.68 -6.76
C TYR A 238 -12.21 -19.97 -7.30
N THR A 239 -12.06 -20.98 -8.17
CA THR A 239 -10.78 -21.29 -8.83
C THR A 239 -10.39 -20.24 -9.88
N LYS A 240 -11.36 -19.53 -10.46
CA LYS A 240 -11.17 -18.50 -11.49
C LYS A 240 -11.01 -17.08 -10.95
N LEU A 241 -11.12 -16.89 -9.63
CA LEU A 241 -10.85 -15.62 -8.95
C LEU A 241 -9.36 -15.25 -8.98
#